data_AF-A0AA40FIF1-F1
#
_entry.id   AF-A0AA40FIF1-F1
#
_cell.length_a   1.000
_cell.length_b   1.000
_cell.length_c   1.000
_cell.angle_alpha   90.00
_cell.angle_beta   90.00
_cell.angle_gamma   90.00
#
_symmetry.space_group_name_H-M   'P 1'
#
loop_
_entity.id
_entity.type
_entity.pdbx_description
1 polymer ?
#
loop_
_entity_poly.entity_id
_entity_poly.type
_entity_poly.pdbx_seq_one_letter_code
_entity_poly.pdbx_strand_id
1 'polypeptide(L)'
;MAACYSEQASSSSGNVTKKSPAAAAKPVCWQHRLFGKQLSRCSQVNQQDTKPCDASVTLVDEDGRPACEVIGVYFSFINPGATCDDFTRQLLDLYTNVNSSSSSAHMENDRDAENSTRGRERRKKFEVVHVVLWSNVADVLDFEESFRAHVSELPWLAVPNLDYERKVDQLSLLQTRLTRRYRIKAGVPTLILLDGSNGSVITRGGVERTIGDPNGAEFPWKPPHPKAALEDGPLLSCGARDSNEPMLHEELRHCFKGVYFSAHWCPPCKAFTPQLVDTYQRIRERGHDFEVIFVSSDRSEESYNVYIETMPWLRIPFSQEERRRKLARALDVQAIPTLVILDPRDNIITLDGRAELIEDPEGLNFPWTSRLVNILTEKYATSLHDAPAIILFVEGEDCEIQFAESVLLPAAQAYRQDRPDYDQNYDDPDDILQFYIALDCETSDILREFVGLDDAVPLLTAIDIPRGVYVVMEDGAEITVDSVQQFVDGFRNDKLPINKIAAVHKTAKNDYVST
;
A
#
# COMPACT_ATOMS: atom_id res chain seq x y z
N MET A 1 10.02 26.32 52.50
CA MET A 1 9.66 26.08 53.90
C MET A 1 9.70 24.58 54.13
N ALA A 2 10.44 24.18 55.17
CA ALA A 2 10.42 22.92 55.90
C ALA A 2 10.70 21.60 55.14
N ALA A 3 11.91 21.10 55.38
CA ALA A 3 12.26 19.68 55.40
C ALA A 3 11.69 18.98 56.66
N CYS A 4 12.00 17.67 56.73
CA CYS A 4 11.82 16.69 57.83
C CYS A 4 10.62 15.75 57.60
N TYR A 5 10.70 14.43 57.81
CA TYR A 5 11.56 13.64 58.70
C TYR A 5 11.90 12.26 58.11
N SER A 6 13.09 11.80 58.48
CA SER A 6 13.59 10.43 58.40
C SER A 6 13.00 9.55 59.51
N GLU A 7 12.74 8.27 59.22
CA GLU A 7 12.86 7.19 60.20
C GLU A 7 13.37 5.91 59.53
N GLN A 8 14.44 5.35 60.10
CA GLN A 8 15.08 4.10 59.71
C GLN A 8 14.39 2.93 60.41
N ALA A 9 14.21 1.81 59.71
CA ALA A 9 14.11 0.49 60.33
C ALA A 9 14.91 -0.53 59.51
N SER A 10 15.75 -1.28 60.23
CA SER A 10 16.79 -2.17 59.75
C SER A 10 16.32 -3.62 59.55
N SER A 11 17.04 -4.30 58.65
CA SER A 11 17.30 -5.75 58.55
C SER A 11 16.28 -6.64 57.82
N SER A 12 16.68 -7.17 56.67
CA SER A 12 17.08 -8.58 56.55
C SER A 12 17.47 -8.87 55.10
N SER A 13 18.70 -9.39 54.95
CA SER A 13 19.35 -9.76 53.71
C SER A 13 18.80 -11.10 53.19
N GLY A 14 18.01 -11.05 52.13
CA GLY A 14 17.65 -12.21 51.30
C GLY A 14 18.17 -12.01 49.88
N ASN A 15 19.15 -12.81 49.47
CA ASN A 15 19.67 -12.84 48.11
C ASN A 15 18.59 -13.33 47.13
N VAL A 16 17.97 -12.40 46.40
CA VAL A 16 17.20 -12.71 45.19
C VAL A 16 18.08 -12.39 44.00
N THR A 17 18.58 -13.44 43.34
CA THR A 17 19.21 -13.35 42.02
C THR A 17 18.23 -12.70 41.04
N LYS A 18 18.45 -11.43 40.72
CA LYS A 18 17.76 -10.72 39.63
C LYS A 18 18.11 -11.43 38.32
N LYS A 19 17.15 -12.16 37.76
CA LYS A 19 17.17 -12.49 36.33
C LYS A 19 17.15 -11.17 35.56
N SER A 20 18.15 -10.99 34.69
CA SER A 20 18.20 -9.94 33.69
C SER A 20 16.87 -9.89 32.91
N PRO A 21 16.25 -8.71 32.71
CA PRO A 21 15.11 -8.60 31.81
C PRO A 21 15.57 -9.01 30.41
N ALA A 22 14.79 -9.89 29.77
CA ALA A 22 15.00 -10.26 28.38
C ALA A 22 15.10 -8.98 27.55
N ALA A 23 16.17 -8.85 26.77
CA ALA A 23 16.39 -7.71 25.90
C ALA A 23 15.16 -7.53 25.01
N ALA A 24 14.48 -6.39 25.13
CA ALA A 24 13.44 -6.00 24.19
C ALA A 24 14.04 -6.06 22.78
N ALA A 25 13.47 -6.87 21.90
CA ALA A 25 13.90 -6.96 20.52
C ALA A 25 13.84 -5.55 19.90
N LYS A 26 14.92 -5.13 19.23
CA LYS A 26 14.93 -3.84 18.51
C LYS A 26 13.81 -3.87 17.46
N PRO A 27 13.04 -2.78 17.28
CA PRO A 27 12.01 -2.71 16.26
C PRO A 27 12.62 -2.98 14.88
N VAL A 28 11.99 -3.87 14.11
CA VAL A 28 12.42 -4.23 12.76
C VAL A 28 12.23 -3.03 11.84
N CYS A 29 13.28 -2.58 11.15
CA CYS A 29 13.19 -1.43 10.24
C CYS A 29 12.28 -1.72 9.04
N TRP A 30 11.64 -0.69 8.48
CA TRP A 30 10.66 -0.85 7.40
C TRP A 30 11.26 -1.51 6.15
N GLN A 31 12.56 -1.29 5.87
CA GLN A 31 13.27 -1.89 4.74
C GLN A 31 13.31 -3.41 4.86
N HIS A 32 13.58 -3.92 6.07
CA HIS A 32 13.57 -5.36 6.36
C HIS A 32 12.15 -5.93 6.25
N ARG A 33 11.13 -5.17 6.65
CA ARG A 33 9.72 -5.61 6.47
C ARG A 33 9.34 -5.69 5.00
N LEU A 34 9.71 -4.68 4.20
CA LEU A 34 9.36 -4.60 2.78
C LEU A 34 10.15 -5.61 1.93
N PHE A 35 11.47 -5.64 2.07
CA PHE A 35 12.37 -6.44 1.23
C PHE A 35 12.78 -7.78 1.85
N GLY A 36 12.25 -8.12 3.02
CA GLY A 36 12.59 -9.33 3.74
C GLY A 36 13.94 -9.25 4.46
N LYS A 37 14.34 -10.38 5.06
CA LYS A 37 15.57 -10.50 5.86
C LYS A 37 16.84 -10.43 5.03
N GLN A 38 16.79 -10.89 3.79
CA GLN A 38 17.97 -11.17 2.99
C GLN A 38 17.91 -10.47 1.65
N LEU A 39 18.96 -9.70 1.35
CA LEU A 39 19.22 -9.14 0.03
C LEU A 39 20.58 -9.64 -0.45
N SER A 40 20.68 -9.91 -1.75
CA SER A 40 21.94 -10.31 -2.38
C SER A 40 22.51 -9.13 -3.14
N ARG A 41 23.77 -8.79 -2.89
CA ARG A 41 24.47 -7.84 -3.76
C ARG A 41 24.77 -8.52 -5.09
N CYS A 42 24.25 -7.95 -6.17
CA CYS A 42 24.34 -8.49 -7.53
C CYS A 42 25.78 -8.90 -7.92
N SER A 43 26.77 -8.04 -7.69
CA SER A 43 28.19 -8.30 -7.95
C SER A 43 28.83 -9.44 -7.14
N GLN A 44 28.16 -9.98 -6.13
CA GLN A 44 28.67 -11.01 -5.23
C GLN A 44 27.95 -12.35 -5.35
N VAL A 45 26.96 -12.46 -6.25
CA VAL A 45 26.09 -13.65 -6.37
C VAL A 45 26.83 -14.90 -6.86
N ASN A 46 27.95 -14.75 -7.58
CA ASN A 46 28.77 -15.85 -8.11
C ASN A 46 29.89 -16.34 -7.17
N GLN A 47 30.03 -15.78 -5.96
CA GLN A 47 31.07 -16.20 -5.01
C GLN A 47 30.56 -17.39 -4.19
N GLN A 48 31.28 -18.52 -4.21
CA GLN A 48 30.86 -19.80 -3.61
C GLN A 48 30.69 -19.80 -2.07
N ASP A 49 31.01 -18.69 -1.38
CA ASP A 49 31.03 -18.59 0.11
C ASP A 49 30.30 -17.36 0.68
N THR A 50 29.55 -16.60 -0.12
CA THR A 50 28.87 -15.38 0.37
C THR A 50 27.55 -15.71 1.04
N LYS A 51 27.51 -15.55 2.37
CA LYS A 51 26.25 -15.50 3.13
C LYS A 51 25.40 -14.34 2.61
N PRO A 52 24.08 -14.53 2.38
CA PRO A 52 23.18 -13.44 2.01
C PRO A 52 23.29 -12.28 3.01
N CYS A 53 23.34 -11.04 2.52
CA CYS A 53 23.44 -9.86 3.36
C CYS A 53 22.11 -9.61 4.05
N ASP A 54 22.13 -9.27 5.34
CA ASP A 54 20.92 -8.83 6.03
C ASP A 54 20.46 -7.50 5.40
N ALA A 55 19.21 -7.46 4.90
CA ALA A 55 18.65 -6.28 4.25
C ALA A 55 18.71 -5.04 5.16
N SER A 56 18.61 -5.26 6.47
CA SER A 56 18.70 -4.21 7.49
C SER A 56 20.11 -3.62 7.62
N VAL A 57 21.17 -4.36 7.31
CA VAL A 57 22.57 -3.88 7.41
C VAL A 57 22.99 -3.11 6.15
N THR A 58 22.29 -3.32 5.03
CA THR A 58 22.71 -2.76 3.72
C THR A 58 21.94 -1.49 3.36
N LEU A 59 20.69 -1.36 3.81
CA LEU A 59 19.84 -0.20 3.53
C LEU A 59 19.68 0.75 4.75
N VAL A 60 20.16 0.33 5.92
CA VAL A 60 20.12 1.12 7.16
C VAL A 60 21.49 1.03 7.83
N ASP A 61 22.06 2.18 8.22
CA ASP A 61 23.32 2.26 8.93
C ASP A 61 23.17 1.76 10.38
N GLU A 62 24.29 1.49 11.08
CA GLU A 62 24.28 1.04 12.48
C GLU A 62 23.53 1.99 13.44
N ASP A 63 23.45 3.27 13.08
CA ASP A 63 22.72 4.33 13.80
C ASP A 63 21.20 4.37 13.50
N GLY A 64 20.67 3.47 12.69
CA GLY A 64 19.26 3.43 12.29
C GLY A 64 18.87 4.46 11.22
N ARG A 65 19.86 5.07 10.56
CA ARG A 65 19.65 6.06 9.48
C ARG A 65 19.59 5.37 8.13
N PRO A 66 18.83 5.90 7.16
CA PRO A 66 18.78 5.31 5.83
C PRO A 66 20.13 5.44 5.11
N ALA A 67 20.62 4.34 4.54
CA ALA A 67 21.91 4.28 3.84
C ALA A 67 21.89 5.01 2.48
N CYS A 68 20.70 5.32 1.97
CA CYS A 68 20.51 6.08 0.73
C CYS A 68 19.32 7.06 0.82
N GLU A 69 19.29 8.06 -0.08
CA GLU A 69 18.19 9.02 -0.15
C GLU A 69 16.95 8.46 -0.83
N VAL A 70 17.15 7.61 -1.84
CA VAL A 70 16.10 7.07 -2.70
C VAL A 70 16.38 5.61 -2.96
N ILE A 71 15.34 4.78 -2.84
CA ILE A 71 15.38 3.36 -3.15
C ILE A 71 14.52 3.10 -4.39
N GLY A 72 15.13 2.59 -5.46
CA GLY A 72 14.42 2.15 -6.66
C GLY A 72 14.05 0.68 -6.55
N VAL A 73 12.76 0.35 -6.52
CA VAL A 73 12.28 -1.03 -6.65
C VAL A 73 12.12 -1.32 -8.14
N TYR A 74 13.05 -2.10 -8.67
CA TYR A 74 13.10 -2.41 -10.10
C TYR A 74 12.57 -3.82 -10.36
N PHE A 75 11.48 -3.93 -11.11
CA PHE A 75 10.90 -5.19 -11.55
C PHE A 75 11.32 -5.46 -12.99
N SER A 76 11.96 -6.60 -13.25
CA SER A 76 12.25 -7.09 -14.61
C SER A 76 11.82 -8.55 -14.75
N PHE A 77 11.64 -9.00 -15.99
CA PHE A 77 11.41 -10.40 -16.29
C PHE A 77 12.69 -11.03 -16.87
N ILE A 78 13.02 -12.25 -16.45
CA ILE A 78 14.08 -13.01 -17.11
C ILE A 78 13.59 -13.41 -18.51
N ASN A 79 14.35 -12.99 -19.52
CA ASN A 79 14.22 -13.48 -20.88
C ASN A 79 15.40 -14.45 -21.15
N PRO A 80 15.13 -15.77 -21.28
CA PRO A 80 16.17 -16.75 -21.58
C PRO A 80 16.89 -16.38 -22.89
N GLY A 81 18.15 -15.94 -22.79
CA GLY A 81 19.00 -15.58 -23.94
C GLY A 81 19.36 -14.09 -24.12
N ALA A 82 18.86 -13.18 -23.26
CA ALA A 82 19.23 -11.77 -23.31
C ALA A 82 20.25 -11.41 -22.20
N THR A 83 21.28 -10.62 -22.54
CA THR A 83 22.36 -10.19 -21.62
C THR A 83 22.01 -8.97 -20.75
N CYS A 84 21.03 -8.17 -21.15
CA CYS A 84 20.34 -7.13 -20.39
C CYS A 84 19.25 -6.56 -21.31
N ASP A 85 18.07 -6.23 -20.79
CA ASP A 85 17.11 -5.46 -21.59
C ASP A 85 17.57 -3.99 -21.71
N ASP A 86 17.01 -3.26 -22.68
CA ASP A 86 17.42 -1.89 -22.98
C ASP A 86 17.22 -0.93 -21.80
N PHE A 87 16.19 -1.18 -20.99
CA PHE A 87 15.91 -0.36 -19.82
C PHE A 87 16.93 -0.58 -18.70
N THR A 88 17.38 -1.82 -18.45
CA THR A 88 18.39 -2.10 -17.42
C THR A 88 19.68 -1.32 -17.68
N ARG A 89 20.08 -1.15 -18.96
CA ARG A 89 21.24 -0.32 -19.32
C ARG A 89 21.01 1.16 -19.02
N GLN A 90 19.85 1.69 -19.37
CA GLN A 90 19.48 3.07 -19.06
C GLN A 90 19.44 3.32 -17.55
N LEU A 91 18.93 2.35 -16.78
CA LEU A 91 18.92 2.41 -15.32
C LEU A 91 20.33 2.37 -14.73
N LEU A 92 21.25 1.61 -15.33
CA LEU A 92 22.66 1.58 -14.93
C LEU A 92 23.35 2.94 -15.15
N ASP A 93 23.09 3.58 -16.30
CA ASP A 93 23.60 4.92 -16.60
C ASP A 93 23.07 5.94 -15.58
N LEU A 94 21.76 5.92 -15.32
CA LEU A 94 21.13 6.77 -14.30
C LEU A 94 21.74 6.52 -12.91
N TYR A 95 21.88 5.26 -12.49
CA TYR A 95 22.47 4.88 -11.21
C TYR A 95 23.87 5.48 -11.04
N THR A 96 24.67 5.40 -12.09
CA THR A 96 26.04 5.92 -12.11
C THR A 96 26.06 7.45 -12.07
N ASN A 97 25.20 8.12 -12.83
CA ASN A 97 25.11 9.59 -12.90
C ASN A 97 24.61 10.20 -11.57
N VAL A 98 23.54 9.65 -11.01
CA VAL A 98 22.93 10.13 -9.75
C VAL A 98 23.89 9.94 -8.58
N ASN A 99 24.62 8.84 -8.52
CA ASN A 99 25.59 8.61 -7.46
C ASN A 99 26.93 9.32 -7.68
N SER A 100 27.37 9.56 -8.93
CA SER A 100 28.63 10.29 -9.22
C SER A 100 28.51 11.80 -8.96
N SER A 101 27.35 12.40 -9.25
CA SER A 101 27.07 13.83 -8.99
C SER A 101 27.17 14.24 -7.52
N SER A 102 27.12 13.29 -6.58
CA SER A 102 27.40 13.51 -5.14
C SER A 102 28.87 13.90 -4.86
N SER A 103 29.76 13.70 -5.83
CA SER A 103 31.20 13.94 -5.70
C SER A 103 31.60 15.39 -5.98
N SER A 104 30.82 16.16 -6.75
CA SER A 104 31.26 17.45 -7.31
C SER A 104 30.63 18.71 -6.69
N ALA A 105 29.64 18.61 -5.81
CA ALA A 105 28.84 19.78 -5.38
C ALA A 105 29.38 20.59 -4.17
N HIS A 106 30.55 20.27 -3.60
CA HIS A 106 31.15 21.07 -2.51
C HIS A 106 32.69 21.09 -2.62
N MET A 107 33.21 21.67 -3.70
CA MET A 107 34.58 22.19 -3.74
C MET A 107 34.55 23.72 -3.72
N GLU A 108 33.88 24.32 -2.74
CA GLU A 108 34.09 25.72 -2.37
C GLU A 108 33.64 25.90 -0.92
N ASN A 109 34.59 26.33 -0.08
CA ASN A 109 34.51 26.62 1.36
C ASN A 109 34.49 25.43 2.34
N ASP A 110 35.69 24.95 2.68
CA ASP A 110 36.04 24.68 4.09
C ASP A 110 37.57 24.52 4.21
N ARG A 111 38.26 25.65 4.38
CA ARG A 111 39.54 25.68 5.09
C ARG A 111 39.17 26.01 6.53
N ASP A 112 38.99 25.00 7.37
CA ASP A 112 39.08 25.06 8.85
C ASP A 112 38.38 23.83 9.48
N ALA A 113 38.99 22.64 9.40
CA ALA A 113 38.55 21.48 10.19
C ALA A 113 39.65 20.40 10.34
N GLU A 114 40.82 20.77 10.85
CA GLU A 114 41.78 19.79 11.39
C GLU A 114 41.42 19.44 12.85
N ASN A 115 40.45 18.53 13.04
CA ASN A 115 40.43 17.49 14.08
C ASN A 115 39.03 16.85 14.21
N SER A 116 38.74 15.84 13.39
CA SER A 116 37.85 14.73 13.78
C SER A 116 38.05 13.55 12.84
N THR A 117 38.98 12.67 13.20
CA THR A 117 39.17 11.36 12.58
C THR A 117 38.02 10.43 12.97
N ARG A 118 36.95 10.43 12.17
CA ARG A 118 36.10 9.26 11.86
C ARG A 118 35.39 9.56 10.55
N GLY A 119 35.86 8.90 9.47
CA GLY A 119 35.36 9.10 8.12
C GLY A 119 33.84 8.90 8.07
N ARG A 120 33.11 9.98 7.82
CA ARG A 120 31.69 9.93 7.48
C ARG A 120 31.61 9.45 6.04
N GLU A 121 31.41 8.14 5.83
CA GLU A 121 31.11 7.63 4.49
C GLU A 121 29.92 8.44 3.92
N ARG A 122 30.12 9.03 2.73
CA ARG A 122 29.09 9.87 2.11
C ARG A 122 27.88 8.98 1.75
N ARG A 123 26.70 9.36 2.23
CA ARG A 123 25.43 8.67 1.99
C ARG A 123 25.18 8.54 0.48
N LYS A 124 24.80 7.35 0.00
CA LYS A 124 24.45 7.14 -1.41
C LYS A 124 23.20 7.93 -1.77
N LYS A 125 23.12 8.45 -3.00
CA LYS A 125 21.94 9.20 -3.44
C LYS A 125 20.82 8.25 -3.91
N PHE A 126 21.19 7.17 -4.58
CA PHE A 126 20.26 6.19 -5.13
C PHE A 126 20.77 4.77 -4.96
N GLU A 127 19.94 3.90 -4.40
CA GLU A 127 20.16 2.45 -4.36
C GLU A 127 19.02 1.73 -5.07
N VAL A 128 19.29 0.58 -5.70
CA VAL A 128 18.26 -0.20 -6.40
C VAL A 128 18.10 -1.55 -5.70
N VAL A 129 16.84 -1.97 -5.52
CA VAL A 129 16.46 -3.32 -5.12
C VAL A 129 15.73 -3.96 -6.30
N HIS A 130 16.40 -4.93 -6.90
CA HIS A 130 15.96 -5.60 -8.12
C HIS A 130 15.13 -6.84 -7.77
N VAL A 131 13.86 -6.82 -8.18
CA VAL A 131 12.92 -7.92 -8.09
C VAL A 131 12.83 -8.59 -9.47
N VAL A 132 13.37 -9.79 -9.55
CA VAL A 132 13.46 -10.53 -10.82
C VAL A 132 12.29 -11.51 -10.91
N LEU A 133 11.43 -11.30 -11.91
CA LEU A 133 10.22 -12.09 -12.17
C LEU A 133 10.45 -13.11 -13.29
N TRP A 134 9.64 -14.16 -13.32
CA TRP A 134 9.75 -15.24 -14.29
C TRP A 134 8.57 -15.20 -15.26
N SER A 135 8.85 -15.14 -16.57
CA SER A 135 7.83 -15.32 -17.60
C SER A 135 7.73 -16.79 -17.97
N ASN A 136 6.52 -17.36 -17.96
CA ASN A 136 6.15 -18.74 -18.35
C ASN A 136 7.22 -19.84 -18.14
N VAL A 137 7.01 -20.60 -17.06
CA VAL A 137 7.82 -21.69 -16.46
C VAL A 137 8.15 -22.88 -17.39
N ALA A 138 7.72 -22.87 -18.66
CA ALA A 138 7.75 -24.08 -19.50
C ALA A 138 9.18 -24.50 -19.94
N ASP A 139 10.16 -23.59 -20.01
CA ASP A 139 11.46 -23.85 -20.66
C ASP A 139 12.70 -23.59 -19.77
N VAL A 140 12.54 -23.27 -18.48
CA VAL A 140 13.69 -22.98 -17.59
C VAL A 140 14.10 -24.22 -16.82
N LEU A 141 15.24 -24.81 -17.19
CA LEU A 141 15.81 -26.00 -16.54
C LEU A 141 16.63 -25.65 -15.27
N ASP A 142 17.15 -24.43 -15.16
CA ASP A 142 17.92 -23.96 -13.99
C ASP A 142 17.60 -22.48 -13.67
N PHE A 143 16.74 -22.28 -12.67
CA PHE A 143 16.29 -20.95 -12.21
C PHE A 143 17.39 -20.21 -11.45
N GLU A 144 18.29 -20.92 -10.78
CA GLU A 144 19.31 -20.27 -9.98
C GLU A 144 20.41 -19.73 -10.88
N GLU A 145 20.92 -20.55 -11.80
CA GLU A 145 21.93 -20.13 -12.78
C GLU A 145 21.45 -18.97 -13.66
N SER A 146 20.20 -19.04 -14.14
CA SER A 146 19.59 -17.97 -14.95
C SER A 146 19.48 -16.66 -14.17
N PHE A 147 19.10 -16.72 -12.89
CA PHE A 147 19.08 -15.55 -12.02
C PHE A 147 20.48 -14.97 -11.82
N ARG A 148 21.47 -15.82 -11.47
CA ARG A 148 22.86 -15.39 -11.26
C ARG A 148 23.41 -14.69 -12.51
N ALA A 149 23.22 -15.29 -13.69
CA ALA A 149 23.67 -14.74 -14.96
C ALA A 149 23.00 -13.40 -15.31
N HIS A 150 21.74 -13.21 -14.93
CA HIS A 150 21.01 -11.96 -15.19
C HIS A 150 21.48 -10.79 -14.32
N VAL A 151 21.89 -11.07 -13.07
CA VAL A 151 22.20 -10.01 -12.10
C VAL A 151 23.68 -9.80 -11.83
N SER A 152 24.58 -10.74 -12.17
CA SER A 152 25.97 -10.75 -11.66
C SER A 152 26.79 -9.49 -11.95
N GLU A 153 26.48 -8.76 -13.02
CA GLU A 153 27.22 -7.56 -13.44
C GLU A 153 26.60 -6.25 -12.93
N LEU A 154 25.49 -6.31 -12.19
CA LEU A 154 24.76 -5.12 -11.75
C LEU A 154 25.32 -4.58 -10.42
N PRO A 155 25.33 -3.25 -10.21
CA PRO A 155 25.98 -2.63 -9.04
C PRO A 155 25.11 -2.65 -7.77
N TRP A 156 23.85 -3.06 -7.89
CA TRP A 156 22.81 -2.89 -6.89
C TRP A 156 22.46 -4.18 -6.13
N LEU A 157 21.36 -4.15 -5.38
CA LEU A 157 20.86 -5.29 -4.60
C LEU A 157 19.76 -6.02 -5.39
N ALA A 158 19.62 -7.31 -5.16
CA ALA A 158 18.54 -8.14 -5.69
C ALA A 158 17.86 -8.92 -4.57
N VAL A 159 16.56 -9.16 -4.72
CA VAL A 159 15.80 -10.07 -3.86
C VAL A 159 16.23 -11.50 -4.21
N PRO A 160 16.76 -12.29 -3.25
CA PRO A 160 17.22 -13.65 -3.51
C PRO A 160 16.09 -14.55 -3.98
N ASN A 161 16.39 -15.48 -4.91
CA ASN A 161 15.44 -16.48 -5.39
C ASN A 161 15.51 -17.77 -4.54
N LEU A 162 15.30 -17.67 -3.23
CA LEU A 162 15.50 -18.79 -2.29
C LEU A 162 14.32 -19.78 -2.23
N ASP A 163 13.14 -19.41 -2.74
CA ASP A 163 11.88 -20.12 -2.46
C ASP A 163 11.31 -20.91 -3.65
N TYR A 164 11.98 -20.96 -4.80
CA TYR A 164 11.41 -21.63 -5.97
C TYR A 164 11.52 -23.18 -5.92
N GLU A 165 12.53 -23.73 -5.24
CA GLU A 165 12.78 -25.18 -5.20
C GLU A 165 11.98 -25.95 -4.13
N ARG A 166 11.44 -25.28 -3.10
CA ARG A 166 10.61 -25.94 -2.07
C ARG A 166 9.13 -25.86 -2.43
N LYS A 167 8.66 -26.80 -3.25
CA LYS A 167 7.22 -27.05 -3.40
C LYS A 167 6.64 -27.68 -2.12
N VAL A 168 6.02 -26.86 -1.28
CA VAL A 168 4.80 -27.13 -0.49
C VAL A 168 4.15 -25.75 -0.28
N ASP A 169 2.92 -25.56 -0.74
CA ASP A 169 1.97 -24.44 -0.50
C ASP A 169 2.58 -23.09 -0.08
N GLN A 170 2.46 -22.07 -0.95
CA GLN A 170 2.99 -20.68 -0.88
C GLN A 170 4.30 -20.45 -1.65
N LEU A 171 4.25 -20.46 -2.99
CA LEU A 171 5.41 -20.04 -3.79
C LEU A 171 5.65 -18.51 -3.70
N SER A 172 6.82 -18.14 -3.15
CA SER A 172 7.44 -16.80 -3.10
C SER A 172 6.55 -15.69 -2.50
N LEU A 173 6.30 -15.74 -1.17
CA LEU A 173 5.59 -14.69 -0.45
C LEU A 173 6.16 -13.30 -0.75
N LEU A 174 7.48 -13.13 -0.78
CA LEU A 174 8.08 -11.80 -0.89
C LEU A 174 7.93 -11.16 -2.28
N GLN A 175 8.31 -11.85 -3.37
CA GLN A 175 8.20 -11.27 -4.72
C GLN A 175 6.73 -11.12 -5.14
N THR A 176 5.87 -12.08 -4.77
CA THR A 176 4.42 -12.00 -5.00
C THR A 176 3.82 -10.84 -4.23
N ARG A 177 4.17 -10.69 -2.94
CA ARG A 177 3.74 -9.55 -2.12
C ARG A 177 4.20 -8.22 -2.72
N LEU A 178 5.46 -8.09 -3.14
CA LEU A 178 5.95 -6.86 -3.77
C LEU A 178 5.21 -6.58 -5.09
N THR A 179 4.97 -7.59 -5.90
CA THR A 179 4.22 -7.49 -7.17
C THR A 179 2.77 -7.04 -6.92
N ARG A 180 2.09 -7.64 -5.92
CA ARG A 180 0.72 -7.28 -5.51
C ARG A 180 0.67 -5.86 -4.92
N ARG A 181 1.54 -5.56 -3.95
CA ARG A 181 1.64 -4.26 -3.28
C ARG A 181 1.83 -3.11 -4.27
N TYR A 182 2.65 -3.32 -5.29
CA TYR A 182 2.94 -2.32 -6.29
C TYR A 182 2.11 -2.46 -7.58
N ARG A 183 1.16 -3.41 -7.62
CA ARG A 183 0.25 -3.69 -8.75
C ARG A 183 1.00 -3.82 -10.08
N ILE A 184 2.13 -4.51 -10.06
CA ILE A 184 3.01 -4.67 -11.23
C ILE A 184 2.27 -5.46 -12.31
N LYS A 185 2.10 -4.84 -13.48
CA LYS A 185 1.40 -5.44 -14.62
C LYS A 185 2.35 -6.35 -15.40
N ALA A 186 1.80 -7.39 -16.02
CA ALA A 186 2.57 -8.29 -16.87
C ALA A 186 3.14 -7.55 -18.10
N GLY A 187 4.42 -7.77 -18.40
CA GLY A 187 4.99 -7.50 -19.74
C GLY A 187 5.87 -6.26 -19.90
N VAL A 188 6.23 -5.52 -18.86
CA VAL A 188 7.19 -4.40 -18.95
C VAL A 188 8.11 -4.32 -17.74
N PRO A 189 9.35 -3.80 -17.91
CA PRO A 189 10.12 -3.35 -16.75
C PRO A 189 9.31 -2.30 -15.99
N THR A 190 9.37 -2.32 -14.65
CA THR A 190 8.73 -1.30 -13.82
C THR A 190 9.74 -0.78 -12.80
N LEU A 191 9.85 0.53 -12.65
CA LEU A 191 10.72 1.16 -11.66
C LEU A 191 9.88 2.06 -10.77
N ILE A 192 9.88 1.78 -9.47
CA ILE A 192 9.19 2.58 -8.47
C ILE A 192 10.23 3.21 -7.56
N LEU A 193 10.18 4.53 -7.38
CA LEU A 193 11.08 5.22 -6.48
C LEU A 193 10.42 5.40 -5.11
N LEU A 194 11.14 5.04 -4.06
CA LEU A 194 10.75 5.21 -2.67
C LEU A 194 11.69 6.20 -1.99
N ASP A 195 11.16 7.02 -1.08
CA ASP A 195 11.99 7.87 -0.22
C ASP A 195 12.73 6.99 0.78
N GLY A 196 14.06 7.09 0.84
CA GLY A 196 14.89 6.21 1.65
C GLY A 196 14.63 6.36 3.15
N SER A 197 14.15 7.53 3.60
CA SER A 197 13.93 7.80 5.03
C SER A 197 12.71 7.09 5.58
N ASN A 198 11.62 7.12 4.83
CA ASN A 198 10.32 6.69 5.32
C ASN A 198 9.63 5.76 4.34
N GLY A 199 10.31 5.25 3.29
CA GLY A 199 9.86 4.35 2.24
C GLY A 199 8.77 4.85 1.28
N SER A 200 8.31 6.10 1.41
CA SER A 200 7.07 6.51 0.75
C SER A 200 7.26 6.58 -0.75
N VAL A 201 6.23 6.25 -1.52
CA VAL A 201 6.34 6.25 -2.99
C VAL A 201 6.55 7.68 -3.49
N ILE A 202 7.70 7.92 -4.11
CA ILE A 202 8.03 9.19 -4.79
C ILE A 202 7.39 9.22 -6.17
N THR A 203 7.55 8.16 -6.97
CA THR A 203 6.93 8.03 -8.29
C THR A 203 6.80 6.56 -8.67
N ARG A 204 5.72 6.23 -9.40
CA ARG A 204 5.48 4.89 -9.96
C ARG A 204 5.92 4.78 -11.42
N GLY A 205 6.00 5.91 -12.13
CA GLY A 205 6.46 5.99 -13.53
C GLY A 205 7.98 6.13 -13.68
N GLY A 206 8.78 5.44 -12.85
CA GLY A 206 10.23 5.61 -12.86
C GLY A 206 10.88 5.27 -14.21
N VAL A 207 10.25 4.40 -15.01
CA VAL A 207 10.72 4.02 -16.36
C VAL A 207 10.64 5.21 -17.30
N GLU A 208 9.46 5.82 -17.44
CA GLU A 208 9.21 6.96 -18.32
C GLU A 208 10.07 8.17 -17.91
N ARG A 209 10.26 8.37 -16.60
CA ARG A 209 11.10 9.44 -16.07
C ARG A 209 12.58 9.22 -16.38
N THR A 210 13.07 7.98 -16.26
CA THR A 210 14.45 7.63 -16.62
C THR A 210 14.70 7.85 -18.11
N ILE A 211 13.74 7.49 -18.98
CA ILE A 211 13.84 7.74 -20.42
C ILE A 211 13.83 9.24 -20.74
N GLY A 212 12.99 10.02 -20.04
CA GLY A 212 12.87 11.47 -20.24
C GLY A 212 14.02 12.30 -19.66
N ASP A 213 14.70 11.78 -18.64
CA ASP A 213 15.82 12.41 -17.94
C ASP A 213 16.94 11.39 -17.67
N PRO A 214 17.65 10.92 -18.71
CA PRO A 214 18.67 9.86 -18.60
C PRO A 214 19.87 10.27 -17.73
N ASN A 215 20.09 11.57 -17.55
CA ASN A 215 21.16 12.10 -16.72
C ASN A 215 20.73 12.30 -15.25
N GLY A 216 19.44 12.15 -14.94
CA GLY A 216 18.89 12.37 -13.61
C GLY A 216 19.02 13.82 -13.12
N ALA A 217 18.93 14.81 -14.02
CA ALA A 217 19.02 16.22 -13.67
C ALA A 217 17.89 16.67 -12.73
N GLU A 218 16.69 16.12 -12.89
CA GLU A 218 15.52 16.37 -12.05
C GLU A 218 15.27 15.24 -11.04
N PHE A 219 16.17 14.25 -10.95
CA PHE A 219 16.07 13.14 -10.00
C PHE A 219 16.04 13.66 -8.56
N PRO A 220 15.09 13.23 -7.70
CA PRO A 220 14.26 12.01 -7.82
C PRO A 220 12.86 12.17 -8.42
N TRP A 221 12.65 13.18 -9.27
CA TRP A 221 11.38 13.41 -9.97
C TRP A 221 10.17 13.48 -9.05
N LYS A 222 10.35 14.08 -7.86
CA LYS A 222 9.26 14.33 -6.91
C LYS A 222 8.17 15.12 -7.63
N PRO A 223 6.98 14.56 -7.87
CA PRO A 223 5.91 15.30 -8.52
C PRO A 223 5.59 16.56 -7.71
N PRO A 224 5.38 17.71 -8.35
CA PRO A 224 4.93 18.88 -7.63
C PRO A 224 3.56 18.60 -7.01
N HIS A 225 3.30 19.18 -5.84
CA HIS A 225 2.00 19.05 -5.19
C HIS A 225 0.88 19.57 -6.13
N PRO A 226 -0.27 18.86 -6.26
CA PRO A 226 -1.30 19.19 -7.26
C PRO A 226 -1.96 20.56 -7.02
N LYS A 227 -1.94 21.04 -5.77
CA LYS A 227 -2.55 22.30 -5.33
C LYS A 227 -2.28 23.49 -6.25
N ALA A 228 -1.02 23.71 -6.66
CA ALA A 228 -0.70 24.86 -7.51
C ALA A 228 -1.42 24.80 -8.88
N ALA A 229 -1.60 23.61 -9.44
CA ALA A 229 -2.36 23.43 -10.68
C ALA A 229 -3.87 23.48 -10.45
N LEU A 230 -4.36 23.09 -9.27
CA LEU A 230 -5.76 23.21 -8.89
C LEU A 230 -6.17 24.68 -8.66
N GLU A 231 -5.30 25.50 -8.07
CA GLU A 231 -5.53 26.94 -7.82
C GLU A 231 -5.39 27.82 -9.08
N ASP A 232 -4.88 27.28 -10.20
CA ASP A 232 -4.58 28.03 -11.42
C ASP A 232 -5.84 28.41 -12.24
N GLY A 233 -6.68 29.27 -11.68
CA GLY A 233 -7.85 29.84 -12.34
C GLY A 233 -9.17 29.07 -12.09
N PRO A 234 -10.29 29.59 -12.60
CA PRO A 234 -11.62 29.06 -12.29
C PRO A 234 -11.82 27.65 -12.85
N LEU A 235 -12.63 26.88 -12.14
CA LEU A 235 -13.24 25.63 -12.57
C LEU A 235 -14.62 25.94 -13.14
N LEU A 236 -14.94 25.38 -14.30
CA LEU A 236 -16.22 25.59 -14.96
C LEU A 236 -17.16 24.42 -14.64
N SER A 237 -18.47 24.62 -14.75
CA SER A 237 -19.44 23.54 -14.64
C SER A 237 -19.45 22.65 -15.88
N CYS A 238 -19.66 21.35 -15.68
CA CYS A 238 -20.12 20.42 -16.69
C CYS A 238 -21.65 20.55 -16.89
N GLY A 239 -22.16 20.03 -18.01
CA GLY A 239 -23.54 20.32 -18.46
C GLY A 239 -24.64 19.69 -17.61
N ALA A 240 -24.37 18.60 -16.90
CA ALA A 240 -25.35 17.95 -16.02
C ALA A 240 -25.27 18.40 -14.55
N ARG A 241 -24.50 19.46 -14.25
CA ARG A 241 -24.43 20.04 -12.89
C ARG A 241 -25.60 21.00 -12.68
N ASP A 242 -26.16 21.02 -11.47
CA ASP A 242 -27.31 21.88 -11.14
C ASP A 242 -27.00 23.39 -11.24
N SER A 243 -25.75 23.78 -11.00
CA SER A 243 -25.29 25.16 -11.10
C SER A 243 -24.32 25.36 -12.27
N ASN A 244 -24.55 26.43 -13.03
CA ASN A 244 -23.67 26.88 -14.12
C ASN A 244 -22.60 27.89 -13.66
N GLU A 245 -22.54 28.19 -12.36
CA GLU A 245 -21.58 29.18 -11.86
C GLU A 245 -20.16 28.58 -11.78
N PRO A 246 -19.15 29.30 -12.31
CA PRO A 246 -17.77 28.88 -12.15
C PRO A 246 -17.36 28.98 -10.67
N MET A 247 -16.50 28.07 -10.24
CA MET A 247 -16.00 28.01 -8.86
C MET A 247 -14.48 28.15 -8.82
N LEU A 248 -13.97 28.76 -7.76
CA LEU A 248 -12.55 28.75 -7.45
C LEU A 248 -12.19 27.53 -6.59
N HIS A 249 -10.92 27.12 -6.64
CA HIS A 249 -10.44 26.00 -5.81
C HIS A 249 -10.63 26.26 -4.31
N GLU A 250 -10.55 27.53 -3.90
CA GLU A 250 -10.75 27.95 -2.52
C GLU A 250 -12.11 27.59 -1.95
N GLU A 251 -13.14 27.52 -2.79
CA GLU A 251 -14.50 27.15 -2.40
C GLU A 251 -14.62 25.64 -2.13
N LEU A 252 -13.66 24.84 -2.60
CA LEU A 252 -13.61 23.39 -2.43
C LEU A 252 -12.69 22.95 -1.27
N ARG A 253 -12.19 23.88 -0.45
CA ARG A 253 -11.22 23.58 0.64
C ARG A 253 -11.75 22.67 1.74
N HIS A 254 -13.07 22.52 1.84
CA HIS A 254 -13.72 21.63 2.82
C HIS A 254 -14.08 20.27 2.21
N CYS A 255 -13.96 20.11 0.89
CA CYS A 255 -14.42 18.95 0.17
C CYS A 255 -13.28 17.98 -0.13
N PHE A 256 -13.58 16.68 -0.08
CA PHE A 256 -12.83 15.67 -0.82
C PHE A 256 -12.93 15.96 -2.31
N LYS A 257 -11.85 15.71 -3.06
CA LYS A 257 -11.77 16.04 -4.49
C LYS A 257 -11.44 14.81 -5.30
N GLY A 258 -12.25 14.49 -6.29
CA GLY A 258 -11.97 13.46 -7.29
C GLY A 258 -11.41 14.09 -8.55
N VAL A 259 -10.12 14.00 -8.80
CA VAL A 259 -9.54 14.49 -10.06
C VAL A 259 -9.67 13.39 -11.13
N TYR A 260 -10.56 13.61 -12.09
CA TYR A 260 -10.94 12.61 -13.08
C TYR A 260 -10.34 12.91 -14.45
N PHE A 261 -9.38 12.10 -14.87
CA PHE A 261 -8.72 12.17 -16.17
C PHE A 261 -9.41 11.23 -17.15
N SER A 262 -10.00 11.79 -18.20
CA SER A 262 -10.83 11.03 -19.14
C SER A 262 -10.93 11.71 -20.50
N ALA A 263 -11.46 11.02 -21.50
CA ALA A 263 -11.69 11.59 -22.83
C ALA A 263 -12.86 10.95 -23.56
N HIS A 264 -13.52 11.72 -24.42
CA HIS A 264 -14.65 11.26 -25.22
C HIS A 264 -14.26 10.16 -26.21
N TRP A 265 -13.06 10.21 -26.79
CA TRP A 265 -12.66 9.21 -27.79
C TRP A 265 -12.32 7.84 -27.19
N CYS A 266 -12.23 7.73 -25.86
CA CYS A 266 -11.74 6.55 -25.16
C CYS A 266 -12.89 5.62 -24.73
N PRO A 267 -13.01 4.38 -25.26
CA PRO A 267 -14.09 3.46 -24.88
C PRO A 267 -14.18 3.13 -23.38
N PRO A 268 -13.09 2.76 -22.66
CA PRO A 268 -13.20 2.48 -21.23
C PRO A 268 -13.58 3.73 -20.41
N CYS A 269 -13.26 4.94 -20.87
CA CYS A 269 -13.74 6.19 -20.28
C CYS A 269 -15.26 6.31 -20.36
N LYS A 270 -15.86 6.06 -21.53
CA LYS A 270 -17.32 6.09 -21.70
C LYS A 270 -18.05 5.06 -20.84
N ALA A 271 -17.44 3.90 -20.62
CA ALA A 271 -18.00 2.85 -19.77
C ALA A 271 -17.93 3.20 -18.27
N PHE A 272 -16.88 3.90 -17.84
CA PHE A 272 -16.65 4.24 -16.44
C PHE A 272 -17.39 5.50 -15.97
N THR A 273 -17.54 6.52 -16.82
CA THR A 273 -18.18 7.78 -16.43
C THR A 273 -19.57 7.61 -15.81
N PRO A 274 -20.49 6.80 -16.35
CA PRO A 274 -21.81 6.59 -15.74
C PRO A 274 -21.71 5.99 -14.32
N GLN A 275 -20.81 5.02 -14.11
CA GLN A 275 -20.57 4.44 -12.78
C GLN A 275 -20.07 5.50 -11.80
N LEU A 276 -19.14 6.37 -12.25
CA LEU A 276 -18.66 7.48 -11.44
C LEU A 276 -19.78 8.48 -11.10
N VAL A 277 -20.70 8.76 -12.02
CA VAL A 277 -21.86 9.62 -11.76
C VAL A 277 -22.73 9.03 -10.66
N ASP A 278 -23.08 7.75 -10.75
CA ASP A 278 -23.94 7.09 -9.77
C ASP A 278 -23.28 7.06 -8.38
N THR A 279 -22.02 6.64 -8.30
CA THR A 279 -21.29 6.60 -7.01
C THR A 279 -21.05 7.99 -6.44
N TYR A 280 -20.77 9.00 -7.29
CA TYR A 280 -20.67 10.40 -6.86
C TYR A 280 -21.95 10.89 -6.18
N GLN A 281 -23.11 10.57 -6.74
CA GLN A 281 -24.40 10.93 -6.15
C GLN A 281 -24.61 10.23 -4.80
N ARG A 282 -24.40 8.90 -4.73
CA ARG A 282 -24.54 8.15 -3.47
C ARG A 282 -23.63 8.67 -2.36
N ILE A 283 -22.36 8.96 -2.66
CA ILE A 283 -21.40 9.51 -1.69
C ILE A 283 -21.92 10.84 -1.12
N ARG A 284 -22.45 11.72 -1.98
CA ARG A 284 -22.99 13.03 -1.55
C ARG A 284 -24.30 12.90 -0.79
N GLU A 285 -25.16 11.98 -1.17
CA GLU A 285 -26.43 11.68 -0.46
C GLU A 285 -26.18 11.20 0.97
N ARG A 286 -25.07 10.49 1.22
CA ARG A 286 -24.61 10.12 2.57
C ARG A 286 -23.95 11.25 3.36
N GLY A 287 -23.96 12.47 2.83
CA GLY A 287 -23.48 13.67 3.53
C GLY A 287 -21.98 13.92 3.42
N HIS A 288 -21.26 13.22 2.53
CA HIS A 288 -19.87 13.57 2.25
C HIS A 288 -19.77 14.80 1.35
N ASP A 289 -18.98 15.78 1.77
CA ASP A 289 -18.57 16.91 0.93
C ASP A 289 -17.58 16.42 -0.15
N PHE A 290 -18.09 15.92 -1.27
CA PHE A 290 -17.30 15.38 -2.37
C PHE A 290 -17.55 16.14 -3.68
N GLU A 291 -16.48 16.57 -4.34
CA GLU A 291 -16.54 17.23 -5.64
C GLU A 291 -15.60 16.57 -6.65
N VAL A 292 -16.03 16.46 -7.91
CA VAL A 292 -15.18 15.93 -8.99
C VAL A 292 -14.68 17.07 -9.87
N ILE A 293 -13.41 17.00 -10.25
CA ILE A 293 -12.76 17.94 -11.17
C ILE A 293 -12.32 17.15 -12.39
N PHE A 294 -13.03 17.35 -13.50
CA PHE A 294 -12.73 16.72 -14.77
C PHE A 294 -11.54 17.39 -15.48
N VAL A 295 -10.61 16.56 -15.92
CA VAL A 295 -9.42 16.92 -16.68
C VAL A 295 -9.44 16.18 -18.00
N SER A 296 -9.77 16.89 -19.08
CA SER A 296 -9.90 16.27 -20.39
C SER A 296 -8.55 15.93 -21.03
N SER A 297 -8.51 14.73 -21.61
CA SER A 297 -7.49 14.26 -22.55
C SER A 297 -8.01 14.21 -24.01
N ASP A 298 -9.09 14.94 -24.31
CA ASP A 298 -9.62 15.07 -25.66
C ASP A 298 -8.67 15.84 -26.57
N ARG A 299 -8.70 15.48 -27.86
CA ARG A 299 -7.83 16.07 -28.89
C ARG A 299 -8.47 17.25 -29.63
N SER A 300 -9.73 17.54 -29.34
CA SER A 300 -10.52 18.59 -29.99
C SER A 300 -11.53 19.18 -29.00
N GLU A 301 -11.83 20.46 -29.15
CA GLU A 301 -12.79 21.16 -28.29
C GLU A 301 -14.22 20.64 -28.51
N GLU A 302 -14.54 20.18 -29.71
CA GLU A 302 -15.84 19.60 -30.03
C GLU A 302 -16.08 18.30 -29.26
N SER A 303 -15.08 17.40 -29.24
CA SER A 303 -15.18 16.14 -28.48
C SER A 303 -15.27 16.39 -26.97
N TYR A 304 -14.50 17.38 -26.50
CA TYR A 304 -14.56 17.85 -25.12
C TYR A 304 -15.96 18.34 -24.74
N ASN A 305 -16.53 19.24 -25.55
CA ASN A 305 -17.85 19.83 -25.30
C ASN A 305 -18.95 18.77 -25.26
N VAL A 306 -18.93 17.79 -26.17
CA VAL A 306 -19.91 16.69 -26.16
C VAL A 306 -19.83 15.87 -24.88
N TYR A 307 -18.63 15.66 -24.34
CA TYR A 307 -18.44 14.77 -23.20
C TYR A 307 -18.79 15.40 -21.86
N ILE A 308 -18.53 16.70 -21.70
CA ILE A 308 -18.86 17.41 -20.46
C ILE A 308 -20.37 17.54 -20.24
N GLU A 309 -21.19 17.39 -21.28
CA GLU A 309 -22.66 17.39 -21.15
C GLU A 309 -23.16 16.20 -20.32
N THR A 310 -22.38 15.11 -20.20
CA THR A 310 -22.80 13.90 -19.49
C THR A 310 -22.39 13.87 -18.02
N MET A 311 -21.86 14.97 -17.47
CA MET A 311 -21.17 14.98 -16.18
C MET A 311 -21.76 16.03 -15.22
N PRO A 312 -22.01 15.71 -13.94
CA PRO A 312 -22.63 16.60 -12.97
C PRO A 312 -21.64 17.42 -12.11
N TRP A 313 -20.40 17.58 -12.54
CA TRP A 313 -19.31 18.13 -11.70
C TRP A 313 -18.53 19.27 -12.36
N LEU A 314 -17.39 19.66 -11.79
CA LEU A 314 -16.55 20.75 -12.28
C LEU A 314 -15.51 20.27 -13.30
N ARG A 315 -14.94 21.19 -14.10
CA ARG A 315 -13.92 20.88 -15.13
C ARG A 315 -12.89 21.98 -15.28
N ILE A 316 -11.69 21.59 -15.71
CA ILE A 316 -10.67 22.52 -16.20
C ILE A 316 -10.97 22.89 -17.66
N PRO A 317 -11.01 24.19 -18.04
CA PRO A 317 -11.27 24.61 -19.42
C PRO A 317 -10.36 23.95 -20.46
N PHE A 318 -10.89 23.63 -21.64
CA PHE A 318 -10.14 23.01 -22.74
C PHE A 318 -8.98 23.89 -23.27
N SER A 319 -9.10 25.21 -23.16
CA SER A 319 -8.02 26.15 -23.52
C SER A 319 -6.82 26.10 -22.57
N GLN A 320 -6.96 25.60 -21.33
CA GLN A 320 -5.90 25.57 -20.33
C GLN A 320 -5.07 24.28 -20.40
N GLU A 321 -4.50 23.97 -21.58
CA GLU A 321 -3.73 22.75 -21.83
C GLU A 321 -2.56 22.57 -20.84
N GLU A 322 -1.82 23.64 -20.58
CA GLU A 322 -0.67 23.60 -19.67
C GLU A 322 -1.09 23.22 -18.24
N ARG A 323 -2.21 23.77 -17.74
CA ARG A 323 -2.75 23.42 -16.42
C ARG A 323 -3.15 21.95 -16.35
N ARG A 324 -3.86 21.44 -17.37
CA ARG A 324 -4.24 20.01 -17.45
C ARG A 324 -3.01 19.10 -17.46
N ARG A 325 -1.98 19.46 -18.22
CA ARG A 325 -0.72 18.71 -18.30
C ARG A 325 0.08 18.74 -17.00
N LYS A 326 0.15 19.90 -16.32
CA LYS A 326 0.77 20.02 -15.00
C LYS A 326 0.07 19.15 -13.97
N LEU A 327 -1.26 19.15 -13.96
CA LEU A 327 -2.05 18.35 -13.03
C LEU A 327 -1.89 16.84 -13.28
N ALA A 328 -1.87 16.40 -14.54
CA ALA A 328 -1.59 15.01 -14.90
C ALA A 328 -0.20 14.54 -14.41
N ARG A 329 0.81 15.40 -14.55
CA ARG A 329 2.18 15.11 -14.06
C ARG A 329 2.26 15.11 -12.53
N ALA A 330 1.59 16.05 -11.86
CA ALA A 330 1.55 16.17 -10.41
C ALA A 330 0.89 14.94 -9.75
N LEU A 331 -0.10 14.36 -10.42
CA LEU A 331 -0.85 13.19 -9.95
C LEU A 331 -0.38 11.87 -10.59
N ASP A 332 0.79 11.88 -11.23
CA ASP A 332 1.45 10.72 -11.86
C ASP A 332 0.52 9.88 -12.78
N VAL A 333 -0.31 10.57 -13.57
CA VAL A 333 -1.31 9.94 -14.45
C VAL A 333 -0.63 9.36 -15.69
N GLN A 334 -0.66 8.03 -15.81
CA GLN A 334 -0.03 7.29 -16.93
C GLN A 334 -1.03 6.87 -18.03
N ALA A 335 -2.32 6.78 -17.70
CA ALA A 335 -3.36 6.32 -18.62
C ALA A 335 -4.72 6.96 -18.28
N ILE A 336 -5.71 6.74 -19.14
CA ILE A 336 -7.12 7.10 -18.89
C ILE A 336 -8.03 5.87 -19.09
N PRO A 337 -9.17 5.77 -18.39
CA PRO A 337 -9.63 6.67 -17.32
C PRO A 337 -8.83 6.49 -16.02
N THR A 338 -8.47 7.61 -15.38
CA THR A 338 -7.86 7.64 -14.05
C THR A 338 -8.66 8.57 -13.14
N LEU A 339 -8.97 8.11 -11.94
CA LEU A 339 -9.60 8.91 -10.89
C LEU A 339 -8.68 8.93 -9.68
N VAL A 340 -8.28 10.12 -9.25
CA VAL A 340 -7.46 10.33 -8.05
C VAL A 340 -8.31 10.99 -6.99
N ILE A 341 -8.29 10.45 -5.77
CA ILE A 341 -9.01 11.02 -4.63
C ILE A 341 -8.05 11.81 -3.76
N LEU A 342 -8.42 13.04 -3.46
CA LEU A 342 -7.70 13.97 -2.60
C LEU A 342 -8.52 14.30 -1.36
N ASP A 343 -7.82 14.52 -0.25
CA ASP A 343 -8.42 15.05 0.98
C ASP A 343 -8.74 16.56 0.84
N PRO A 344 -9.44 17.18 1.81
CA PRO A 344 -9.69 18.62 1.79
C PRO A 344 -8.44 19.52 1.73
N ARG A 345 -7.27 18.99 2.12
CA ARG A 345 -5.97 19.68 2.09
C ARG A 345 -5.19 19.43 0.79
N ASP A 346 -5.81 18.75 -0.18
CA ASP A 346 -5.25 18.36 -1.47
C ASP A 346 -4.13 17.31 -1.38
N ASN A 347 -4.04 16.57 -0.27
CA ASN A 347 -3.17 15.39 -0.17
C ASN A 347 -3.83 14.21 -0.89
N ILE A 348 -3.00 13.37 -1.52
CA ILE A 348 -3.47 12.18 -2.22
C ILE A 348 -3.91 11.13 -1.21
N ILE A 349 -5.18 10.72 -1.28
CA ILE A 349 -5.73 9.57 -0.56
C ILE A 349 -5.45 8.29 -1.36
N THR A 350 -5.84 8.28 -2.63
CA THR A 350 -5.57 7.16 -3.54
C THR A 350 -5.41 7.64 -4.97
N LEU A 351 -4.40 7.11 -5.68
CA LEU A 351 -4.21 7.31 -7.12
C LEU A 351 -5.09 6.36 -7.95
N ASP A 352 -5.64 5.33 -7.31
CA ASP A 352 -6.38 4.23 -7.95
C ASP A 352 -7.88 4.30 -7.65
N GLY A 353 -8.43 5.50 -7.48
CA GLY A 353 -9.84 5.72 -7.16
C GLY A 353 -10.81 5.08 -8.16
N ARG A 354 -10.39 4.83 -9.41
CA ARG A 354 -11.19 4.06 -10.37
C ARG A 354 -11.40 2.62 -9.93
N ALA A 355 -10.34 1.96 -9.44
CA ALA A 355 -10.43 0.57 -8.99
C ALA A 355 -11.25 0.50 -7.70
N GLU A 356 -10.99 1.40 -6.75
CA GLU A 356 -11.75 1.50 -5.50
C GLU A 356 -13.25 1.70 -5.77
N LEU A 357 -13.62 2.56 -6.72
CA LEU A 357 -15.02 2.77 -7.10
C LEU A 357 -15.67 1.52 -7.71
N ILE A 358 -14.97 0.81 -8.61
CA ILE A 358 -15.50 -0.41 -9.23
C ILE A 358 -15.74 -1.49 -8.16
N GLU A 359 -14.88 -1.56 -7.16
CA GLU A 359 -14.93 -2.52 -6.05
C GLU A 359 -15.89 -2.09 -4.91
N ASP A 360 -16.25 -0.81 -4.85
CA ASP A 360 -17.19 -0.21 -3.91
C ASP A 360 -18.13 0.78 -4.65
N PRO A 361 -19.02 0.26 -5.52
CA PRO A 361 -19.90 1.10 -6.35
C PRO A 361 -20.91 1.89 -5.51
N GLU A 362 -21.18 1.39 -4.30
CA GLU A 362 -22.03 2.06 -3.31
C GLU A 362 -21.28 3.18 -2.57
N GLY A 363 -19.94 3.24 -2.61
CA GLY A 363 -19.14 4.25 -1.91
C GLY A 363 -19.20 4.11 -0.38
N LEU A 364 -19.40 2.90 0.13
CA LEU A 364 -19.52 2.60 1.56
C LEU A 364 -18.21 2.84 2.32
N ASN A 365 -17.08 2.64 1.65
CA ASN A 365 -15.75 2.82 2.21
C ASN A 365 -15.10 4.15 1.78
N PHE A 366 -15.83 5.07 1.13
CA PHE A 366 -15.34 6.41 0.79
C PHE A 366 -14.84 7.12 2.07
N PRO A 367 -13.69 7.84 2.04
CA PRO A 367 -12.89 8.25 0.87
C PRO A 367 -11.86 7.22 0.36
N TRP A 368 -12.01 5.94 0.70
CA TRP A 368 -11.10 4.84 0.32
C TRP A 368 -9.68 5.04 0.85
N THR A 369 -9.57 5.53 2.07
CA THR A 369 -8.33 5.50 2.85
C THR A 369 -8.08 4.08 3.35
N SER A 370 -6.83 3.77 3.71
CA SER A 370 -6.51 2.54 4.46
C SER A 370 -7.11 2.64 5.87
N ARG A 371 -8.37 2.24 6.03
CA ARG A 371 -9.05 2.23 7.33
C ARG A 371 -8.72 0.96 8.10
N LEU A 372 -8.78 1.10 9.41
CA LEU A 372 -8.63 0.03 10.39
C LEU A 372 -9.81 -0.94 10.36
N VAL A 373 -11.00 -0.37 10.18
CA VAL A 373 -12.28 -1.05 10.11
C VAL A 373 -12.92 -0.65 8.78
N ASN A 374 -13.27 -1.62 7.95
CA ASN A 374 -13.89 -1.40 6.65
C ASN A 374 -15.27 -2.07 6.60
N ILE A 375 -16.17 -1.57 5.76
CA ILE A 375 -17.39 -2.29 5.44
C ILE A 375 -17.02 -3.46 4.51
N LEU A 376 -17.53 -4.65 4.83
CA LEU A 376 -17.28 -5.88 4.09
C LEU A 376 -17.97 -5.84 2.72
N THR A 377 -17.24 -5.43 1.70
CA THR A 377 -17.66 -5.53 0.29
C THR A 377 -17.15 -6.82 -0.33
N GLU A 378 -17.60 -7.12 -1.56
CA GLU A 378 -17.13 -8.28 -2.33
C GLU A 378 -15.59 -8.33 -2.44
N LYS A 379 -14.94 -7.17 -2.67
CA LYS A 379 -13.47 -7.03 -2.64
C LYS A 379 -12.87 -7.61 -1.36
N TYR A 380 -13.37 -7.17 -0.20
CA TYR A 380 -12.81 -7.59 1.08
C TYR A 380 -13.18 -9.03 1.43
N ALA A 381 -14.36 -9.50 1.02
CA ALA A 381 -14.74 -10.90 1.17
C ALA A 381 -13.75 -11.85 0.48
N THR A 382 -13.26 -11.50 -0.72
CA THR A 382 -12.22 -12.30 -1.39
C THR A 382 -10.88 -12.32 -0.64
N SER A 383 -10.56 -11.25 0.11
CA SER A 383 -9.33 -11.17 0.90
C SER A 383 -9.37 -11.95 2.23
N LEU A 384 -10.54 -12.44 2.65
CA LEU A 384 -10.67 -13.29 3.84
C LEU A 384 -9.93 -14.63 3.71
N HIS A 385 -9.54 -15.02 2.49
CA HIS A 385 -8.69 -16.18 2.23
C HIS A 385 -7.21 -15.94 2.54
N ASP A 386 -6.79 -14.69 2.69
CA ASP A 386 -5.39 -14.33 2.91
C ASP A 386 -5.07 -14.21 4.41
N ALA A 387 -6.02 -13.75 5.24
CA ALA A 387 -5.80 -13.46 6.66
C ALA A 387 -7.05 -13.68 7.53
N PRO A 388 -6.91 -13.90 8.85
CA PRO A 388 -8.04 -13.93 9.77
C PRO A 388 -8.70 -12.56 9.90
N ALA A 389 -10.01 -12.56 10.14
CA ALA A 389 -10.80 -11.34 10.28
C ALA A 389 -11.72 -11.38 11.50
N ILE A 390 -11.89 -10.22 12.14
CA ILE A 390 -12.93 -9.92 13.12
C ILE A 390 -14.05 -9.20 12.39
N ILE A 391 -15.25 -9.77 12.39
CA ILE A 391 -16.39 -9.28 11.64
C ILE A 391 -17.57 -9.08 12.59
N LEU A 392 -18.13 -7.87 12.59
CA LEU A 392 -19.38 -7.55 13.28
C LEU A 392 -20.50 -7.42 12.26
N PHE A 393 -21.46 -8.34 12.31
CA PHE A 393 -22.66 -8.30 11.48
C PHE A 393 -23.73 -7.40 12.10
N VAL A 394 -24.36 -6.54 11.29
CA VAL A 394 -25.42 -5.59 11.67
C VAL A 394 -26.49 -5.47 10.56
N GLU A 395 -27.68 -4.94 10.84
CA GLU A 395 -28.77 -4.81 9.82
C GLU A 395 -28.40 -3.80 8.72
N GLY A 396 -27.64 -2.76 9.06
CA GLY A 396 -27.00 -1.84 8.11
C GLY A 396 -27.58 -0.43 8.11
N GLU A 397 -28.35 -0.04 9.13
CA GLU A 397 -28.69 1.36 9.35
C GLU A 397 -27.45 2.19 9.69
N ASP A 398 -27.41 3.48 9.32
CA ASP A 398 -26.26 4.36 9.58
C ASP A 398 -25.86 4.39 11.06
N CYS A 399 -26.83 4.32 11.98
CA CYS A 399 -26.59 4.29 13.41
C CYS A 399 -25.91 2.99 13.87
N GLU A 400 -26.21 1.86 13.23
CA GLU A 400 -25.60 0.57 13.52
C GLU A 400 -24.19 0.46 12.94
N ILE A 401 -23.96 1.03 11.74
CA ILE A 401 -22.63 1.14 11.16
C ILE A 401 -21.73 1.98 12.09
N GLN A 402 -22.24 3.12 12.57
CA GLN A 402 -21.54 3.96 13.54
C GLN A 402 -21.29 3.23 14.86
N PHE A 403 -22.26 2.48 15.36
CA PHE A 403 -22.10 1.64 16.55
C PHE A 403 -21.01 0.59 16.33
N ALA A 404 -21.08 -0.17 15.25
CA ALA A 404 -20.12 -1.22 14.93
C ALA A 404 -18.70 -0.67 14.78
N GLU A 405 -18.54 0.48 14.12
CA GLU A 405 -17.26 1.16 14.05
C GLU A 405 -16.78 1.60 15.43
N SER A 406 -17.66 2.15 16.28
CA SER A 406 -17.29 2.65 17.62
C SER A 406 -16.77 1.55 18.55
N VAL A 407 -17.21 0.29 18.37
CA VAL A 407 -16.77 -0.84 19.19
C VAL A 407 -15.59 -1.59 18.59
N LEU A 408 -15.49 -1.69 17.25
CA LEU A 408 -14.39 -2.37 16.56
C LEU A 408 -13.13 -1.50 16.50
N LEU A 409 -13.27 -0.20 16.25
CA LEU A 409 -12.14 0.69 15.98
C LEU A 409 -11.14 0.74 17.14
N PRO A 410 -11.54 0.87 18.42
CA PRO A 410 -10.60 0.85 19.53
C PRO A 410 -9.80 -0.46 19.59
N ALA A 411 -10.46 -1.60 19.33
CA ALA A 411 -9.80 -2.91 19.34
C ALA A 411 -8.85 -3.08 18.16
N ALA A 412 -9.23 -2.60 16.98
CA ALA A 412 -8.35 -2.55 15.81
C ALA A 412 -7.13 -1.65 16.07
N GLN A 413 -7.33 -0.47 16.68
CA GLN A 413 -6.26 0.44 17.06
C GLN A 413 -5.32 -0.18 18.09
N ALA A 414 -5.84 -0.81 19.15
CA ALA A 414 -5.04 -1.50 20.15
C ALA A 414 -4.25 -2.66 19.53
N TYR A 415 -4.89 -3.48 18.70
CA TYR A 415 -4.25 -4.54 17.92
C TYR A 415 -3.08 -4.00 17.08
N ARG A 416 -3.27 -2.83 16.44
CA ARG A 416 -2.21 -2.19 15.64
C ARG A 416 -1.13 -1.53 16.50
N GLN A 417 -1.44 -0.96 17.66
CA GLN A 417 -0.48 -0.32 18.56
C GLN A 417 0.44 -1.33 19.28
N ASP A 418 -0.08 -2.51 19.63
CA ASP A 418 0.69 -3.60 20.24
C ASP A 418 1.70 -4.26 19.28
N ARG A 419 1.74 -3.82 18.02
CA ARG A 419 2.82 -4.13 17.07
C ARG A 419 3.86 -2.99 17.10
N PRO A 420 5.01 -3.15 17.80
CA PRO A 420 6.03 -2.11 17.96
C PRO A 420 6.74 -1.72 16.66
N ASP A 421 6.40 -2.38 15.56
CA ASP A 421 6.85 -2.17 14.20
C ASP A 421 5.77 -1.49 13.31
N TYR A 422 4.66 -1.02 13.88
CA TYR A 422 3.61 -0.30 13.17
C TYR A 422 4.10 1.02 12.53
N ASP A 423 3.85 1.17 11.23
CA ASP A 423 3.98 2.44 10.50
C ASP A 423 2.77 2.59 9.57
N GLN A 424 2.01 3.66 9.76
CA GLN A 424 0.79 3.99 9.01
C GLN A 424 1.03 4.09 7.49
N ASN A 425 2.29 4.29 7.05
CA ASN A 425 2.66 4.33 5.64
C ASN A 425 3.02 2.94 5.06
N TYR A 426 3.19 1.90 5.89
CA TYR A 426 3.69 0.57 5.51
C TYR A 426 2.74 -0.59 5.75
N ASP A 427 1.43 -0.36 5.90
CA ASP A 427 0.46 -1.46 6.04
C ASP A 427 0.69 -2.52 4.95
N ASP A 428 0.96 -3.75 5.39
CA ASP A 428 1.08 -4.95 4.57
C ASP A 428 -0.21 -5.74 4.81
N PRO A 429 -1.17 -5.77 3.87
CA PRO A 429 -2.49 -6.36 4.11
C PRO A 429 -2.44 -7.88 4.35
N ASP A 430 -1.32 -8.54 4.03
CA ASP A 430 -1.17 -10.00 3.98
C ASP A 430 -0.80 -10.65 5.34
N ASP A 431 -0.57 -9.90 6.43
CA ASP A 431 -0.17 -10.45 7.76
C ASP A 431 -0.82 -9.74 8.97
N ILE A 432 -2.08 -9.31 8.81
CA ILE A 432 -2.79 -8.48 9.81
C ILE A 432 -4.18 -9.06 10.04
N LEU A 433 -4.57 -9.20 11.33
CA LEU A 433 -5.96 -9.44 11.71
C LEU A 433 -6.83 -8.31 11.17
N GLN A 434 -7.72 -8.64 10.25
CA GLN A 434 -8.58 -7.67 9.58
C GLN A 434 -9.80 -7.37 10.44
N PHE A 435 -10.40 -6.19 10.29
CA PHE A 435 -11.61 -5.80 11.00
C PHE A 435 -12.65 -5.29 10.02
N TYR A 436 -13.84 -5.90 10.07
CA TYR A 436 -14.92 -5.58 9.14
C TYR A 436 -16.27 -5.38 9.82
N ILE A 437 -17.09 -4.52 9.22
CA ILE A 437 -18.52 -4.40 9.50
C ILE A 437 -19.25 -5.07 8.34
N ALA A 438 -20.02 -6.11 8.62
CA ALA A 438 -20.80 -6.83 7.62
C ALA A 438 -22.26 -6.36 7.69
N LEU A 439 -22.76 -5.78 6.60
CA LEU A 439 -24.14 -5.30 6.50
C LEU A 439 -25.06 -6.43 6.03
N ASP A 440 -26.37 -6.29 6.20
CA ASP A 440 -27.33 -7.23 5.64
C ASP A 440 -27.38 -7.12 4.10
N CYS A 441 -26.64 -8.01 3.43
CA CYS A 441 -26.47 -8.01 1.98
C CYS A 441 -25.98 -9.38 1.48
N GLU A 442 -26.06 -9.59 0.17
CA GLU A 442 -25.67 -10.84 -0.50
C GLU A 442 -24.24 -11.30 -0.14
N THR A 443 -23.29 -10.37 0.02
CA THR A 443 -21.91 -10.72 0.42
C THR A 443 -21.86 -11.35 1.81
N SER A 444 -22.62 -10.80 2.76
CA SER A 444 -22.71 -11.33 4.12
C SER A 444 -23.43 -12.67 4.15
N ASP A 445 -24.49 -12.83 3.35
CA ASP A 445 -25.26 -14.07 3.27
C ASP A 445 -24.41 -15.23 2.73
N ILE A 446 -23.66 -14.98 1.64
CA ILE A 446 -22.73 -15.96 1.08
C ILE A 446 -21.67 -16.36 2.12
N LEU A 447 -21.15 -15.38 2.87
CA LEU A 447 -20.16 -15.65 3.92
C LEU A 447 -20.76 -16.45 5.08
N ARG A 448 -21.96 -16.10 5.55
CA ARG A 448 -22.68 -16.83 6.61
C ARG A 448 -22.96 -18.27 6.19
N GLU A 449 -23.44 -18.49 4.97
CA GLU A 449 -23.68 -19.82 4.42
C GLU A 449 -22.38 -20.63 4.33
N PHE A 450 -21.30 -20.01 3.84
CA PHE A 450 -20.00 -20.67 3.71
C PHE A 450 -19.43 -21.11 5.07
N VAL A 451 -19.53 -20.26 6.09
CA VAL A 451 -19.00 -20.52 7.44
C VAL A 451 -19.94 -21.41 8.27
N GLY A 452 -21.25 -21.31 8.05
CA GLY A 452 -22.29 -21.92 8.87
C GLY A 452 -22.66 -21.08 10.08
N LEU A 453 -22.79 -19.76 9.90
CA LEU A 453 -23.22 -18.81 10.94
C LEU A 453 -24.74 -18.69 10.99
N ASP A 454 -25.25 -18.23 12.13
CA ASP A 454 -26.65 -17.84 12.29
C ASP A 454 -26.89 -16.44 11.70
N ASP A 455 -28.14 -16.13 11.37
CA ASP A 455 -28.56 -14.84 10.83
C ASP A 455 -28.85 -13.80 11.93
N ALA A 456 -28.46 -14.10 13.17
CA ALA A 456 -28.56 -13.17 14.30
C ALA A 456 -27.76 -11.89 14.05
N VAL A 457 -28.33 -10.76 14.48
CA VAL A 457 -27.70 -9.44 14.46
C VAL A 457 -28.06 -8.68 15.74
N PRO A 458 -27.12 -7.94 16.36
CA PRO A 458 -25.71 -7.88 16.00
C PRO A 458 -24.94 -9.16 16.38
N LEU A 459 -23.96 -9.57 15.57
CA LEU A 459 -23.18 -10.78 15.79
C LEU A 459 -21.68 -10.55 15.58
N LEU A 460 -20.88 -10.68 16.64
CA LEU A 460 -19.43 -10.58 16.56
C LEU A 460 -18.80 -11.96 16.34
N THR A 461 -18.02 -12.09 15.27
CA THR A 461 -17.38 -13.35 14.87
C THR A 461 -15.91 -13.12 14.50
N ALA A 462 -15.03 -14.04 14.88
CA ALA A 462 -13.70 -14.16 14.29
C ALA A 462 -13.70 -15.30 13.27
N ILE A 463 -13.25 -15.04 12.05
CA ILE A 463 -13.24 -16.01 10.95
C ILE A 463 -11.79 -16.15 10.45
N ASP A 464 -11.28 -17.38 10.41
CA ASP A 464 -9.98 -17.73 9.88
C ASP A 464 -10.15 -18.83 8.84
N ILE A 465 -10.45 -18.41 7.60
CA ILE A 465 -10.65 -19.32 6.47
C ILE A 465 -9.37 -20.15 6.19
N PRO A 466 -8.15 -19.59 6.22
CA PRO A 466 -6.92 -20.38 6.05
C PRO A 466 -6.79 -21.55 7.03
N ARG A 467 -7.11 -21.34 8.31
CA ARG A 467 -7.14 -22.41 9.32
C ARG A 467 -8.43 -23.25 9.28
N GLY A 468 -9.43 -22.82 8.52
CA GLY A 468 -10.74 -23.47 8.42
C GLY A 468 -11.53 -23.40 9.72
N VAL A 469 -11.39 -22.32 10.48
CA VAL A 469 -12.01 -22.15 11.81
C VAL A 469 -12.72 -20.83 11.97
N TYR A 470 -13.68 -20.78 12.90
CA TYR A 470 -14.34 -19.56 13.31
C TYR A 470 -14.69 -19.59 14.80
N VAL A 471 -14.92 -18.42 15.38
CA VAL A 471 -15.34 -18.22 16.78
C VAL A 471 -16.47 -17.21 16.78
N VAL A 472 -17.53 -17.49 17.52
CA VAL A 472 -18.68 -16.58 17.68
C VAL A 472 -18.68 -16.09 19.13
N MET A 473 -18.98 -14.82 19.35
CA MET A 473 -19.20 -14.28 20.69
C MET A 473 -20.38 -15.00 21.36
N GLU A 474 -20.35 -15.15 22.69
CA GLU A 474 -21.40 -15.86 23.42
C GLU A 474 -22.77 -15.21 23.23
N ASP A 475 -23.80 -16.03 23.03
CA ASP A 475 -25.17 -15.56 22.82
C ASP A 475 -25.68 -14.76 24.04
N GLY A 476 -26.33 -13.62 23.77
CA GLY A 476 -26.79 -12.67 24.78
C GLY A 476 -25.70 -11.82 25.44
N ALA A 477 -24.42 -11.95 25.06
CA ALA A 477 -23.37 -11.06 25.54
C ALA A 477 -23.49 -9.66 24.94
N GLU A 478 -23.32 -8.63 25.78
CA GLU A 478 -23.41 -7.24 25.33
C GLU A 478 -22.16 -6.83 24.54
N ILE A 479 -22.36 -6.34 23.32
CA ILE A 479 -21.26 -5.87 22.46
C ILE A 479 -20.88 -4.44 22.87
N THR A 480 -19.80 -4.36 23.64
CA THR A 480 -19.17 -3.12 24.12
C THR A 480 -17.69 -3.10 23.73
N VAL A 481 -17.06 -1.92 23.76
CA VAL A 481 -15.62 -1.76 23.49
C VAL A 481 -14.76 -2.76 24.28
N ASP A 482 -15.03 -2.93 25.57
CA ASP A 482 -14.28 -3.85 26.44
C ASP A 482 -14.50 -5.31 26.05
N SER A 483 -15.74 -5.70 25.76
CA SER A 483 -16.06 -7.07 25.34
C SER A 483 -15.44 -7.43 23.99
N VAL A 484 -15.41 -6.49 23.04
CA VAL A 484 -14.77 -6.68 21.73
C VAL A 484 -13.26 -6.81 21.90
N GLN A 485 -12.63 -5.96 22.72
CA GLN A 485 -11.20 -6.08 23.02
C GLN A 485 -10.86 -7.44 23.65
N GLN A 486 -11.64 -7.88 24.65
CA GLN A 486 -11.47 -9.19 25.27
C GLN A 486 -11.66 -10.34 24.29
N PHE A 487 -12.62 -10.23 23.37
CA PHE A 487 -12.84 -11.21 22.31
C PHE A 487 -11.65 -11.29 21.35
N VAL A 488 -11.14 -10.15 20.88
CA VAL A 488 -9.95 -10.08 20.02
C VAL A 488 -8.74 -10.70 20.71
N ASP A 489 -8.47 -10.33 21.96
CA ASP A 489 -7.35 -10.89 22.72
C ASP A 489 -7.52 -12.38 23.00
N GLY A 490 -8.76 -12.81 23.27
CA GLY A 490 -9.09 -14.22 23.44
C GLY A 490 -8.82 -15.03 22.17
N PHE A 491 -9.28 -14.55 21.01
CA PHE A 491 -9.08 -15.20 19.72
C PHE A 491 -7.58 -15.31 19.39
N ARG A 492 -6.83 -14.21 19.54
CA ARG A 492 -5.39 -14.17 19.25
C ARG A 492 -4.56 -15.11 20.12
N ASN A 493 -4.98 -15.31 21.36
CA ASN A 493 -4.28 -16.17 22.31
C ASN A 493 -4.81 -17.62 22.30
N ASP A 494 -5.63 -17.99 21.30
CA ASP A 494 -6.30 -19.29 21.18
C ASP A 494 -7.05 -19.69 22.48
N LYS A 495 -7.67 -18.73 23.16
CA LYS A 495 -8.40 -18.92 24.43
C LYS A 495 -9.92 -19.08 24.28
N LEU A 496 -10.46 -18.80 23.08
CA LEU A 496 -11.88 -18.89 22.80
C LEU A 496 -12.26 -20.26 22.23
N PRO A 497 -13.51 -20.72 22.40
CA PRO A 497 -13.99 -21.97 21.83
C PRO A 497 -14.01 -21.91 20.30
N ILE A 498 -13.21 -22.77 19.66
CA ILE A 498 -13.04 -22.79 18.21
C ILE A 498 -14.04 -23.75 17.55
N ASN A 499 -14.75 -23.26 16.53
CA ASN A 499 -15.60 -24.05 15.64
C ASN A 499 -14.89 -24.28 14.29
N LYS A 500 -15.32 -25.32 13.55
CA LYS A 500 -14.76 -25.67 12.23
C LYS A 500 -15.68 -25.25 11.11
N ILE A 501 -15.11 -24.68 10.05
CA ILE A 501 -15.83 -24.34 8.82
C ILE A 501 -16.11 -25.63 8.06
N ALA A 502 -17.40 -25.96 7.90
CA ALA A 502 -17.83 -27.22 7.29
C ALA A 502 -17.47 -27.33 5.80
N ALA A 503 -17.49 -26.21 5.06
CA ALA A 503 -17.20 -26.15 3.64
C ALA A 503 -15.74 -26.53 3.30
N VAL A 504 -14.77 -26.10 4.13
CA VAL A 504 -13.33 -26.33 3.92
C VAL A 504 -12.96 -27.82 4.07
N HIS A 505 -13.75 -28.60 4.81
CA HIS A 505 -13.44 -30.01 5.10
C HIS A 505 -14.11 -31.01 4.14
N LYS A 506 -14.95 -30.56 3.18
CA LYS A 506 -15.59 -31.43 2.18
C LYS A 506 -14.65 -31.85 1.04
N THR A 507 -13.57 -31.11 0.77
CA THR A 507 -12.60 -31.43 -0.31
C THR A 507 -11.60 -32.53 0.05
N ALA A 508 -11.55 -33.00 1.30
CA ALA A 508 -10.65 -34.09 1.72
C ALA A 508 -11.27 -35.51 1.65
N LYS A 509 -12.54 -35.64 1.26
CA LYS A 509 -13.25 -36.94 1.16
C LYS A 509 -14.03 -37.05 -0.15
N ASN A 510 -13.34 -37.43 -1.22
CA ASN A 510 -13.83 -38.10 -2.44
C ASN A 510 -12.54 -38.54 -3.18
N ASP A 511 -12.26 -39.76 -3.63
CA ASP A 511 -12.86 -41.09 -3.51
C ASP A 511 -11.71 -42.07 -3.79
N TYR A 512 -11.26 -42.83 -2.79
CA TYR A 512 -10.64 -44.13 -3.05
C TYR A 512 -11.75 -45.17 -2.92
N VAL A 513 -12.54 -45.30 -3.98
CA VAL A 513 -13.38 -46.48 -4.16
C VAL A 513 -12.69 -47.35 -5.20
N SER A 514 -11.91 -48.30 -4.69
CA SER A 514 -11.46 -49.46 -5.44
C SER A 514 -12.67 -50.32 -5.80
N THR A 515 -12.94 -50.49 -7.09
CA THR A 515 -13.52 -51.71 -7.67
C THR A 515 -12.88 -51.96 -9.02
#